data_AF-A0A1B6DB13-F1
#
_entry.id   AF-A0A1B6DB13-F1
#
_cell.length_a   1.000
_cell.length_b   1.000
_cell.length_c   1.000
_cell.angle_alpha   90.00
_cell.angle_beta   90.00
_cell.angle_gamma   90.00
#
_symmetry.space_group_name_H-M   'P 1'
#
loop_
_entity.id
_entity.type
_entity.pdbx_description
1 polymer ?
#
loop_
_entity_poly.entity_id
_entity_poly.type
_entity_poly.pdbx_seq_one_letter_code
_entity_poly.pdbx_strand_id
1 'polypeptide(L)'
;GNWRLKVSNLKKIVEAIMDYYQECFNQPLSEFGKPDVNKIGGQADTTELGRLLQLILGCAVNCNHKQDYITRIMSLEESVQRVIMQSIQELEMLHGHGSFSASLNLDSLPQMQQLLAELQTITEARDQMGQRCLELDMQVSLLQEEKASLLEEKKRLTERLQESVDDPIKGTGQFRRQIESLKEEIFKLETSRDDYRLKLEMQEKEMVELQSKLDALQQTAGEARYLKDEVDILRETADKVVKYESTIQSYKKKLEELGDLKREVKMLEGKNMSYIEQNMELEKELKKSSTWKTQVDVYKKQVAELHQKFNEETKTVDKLEFENKKLQEQLKALKREKECLINERDLLKESNEELKCCQLQSKRVDTSLVDASQGDPITEYIASTAELKQKLLDLQQENKKLRYNQESSEDEQLSILQVLLEDKLQQLNQKQVENRQLNHRIIELEAELKDMTEKGDDGVSALKNNVIDLQNKLQVEKEQRAADIEERESELLGKKQMIIILQETVNRKEMELQEADDKIKKYIEKAKDVYKNMDQKHNTPNTELNILRGQVIEKGKIINQMEVSYFHKKIVTFGVICC
;
A
#
# COMPACT_ATOMS: atom_id res chain seq x y z
N GLY A 1 58.93 -49.20 -4.64
CA GLY A 1 58.42 -47.93 -4.08
C GLY A 1 57.04 -48.15 -3.49
N ASN A 2 56.59 -47.31 -2.54
CA ASN A 2 55.34 -47.53 -1.80
C ASN A 2 54.09 -47.39 -2.70
N TRP A 3 53.47 -48.52 -3.06
CA TRP A 3 52.29 -48.55 -3.93
C TRP A 3 51.06 -47.89 -3.31
N ARG A 4 50.88 -47.99 -1.98
CA ARG A 4 49.75 -47.35 -1.28
C ARG A 4 49.81 -45.82 -1.37
N LEU A 5 51.02 -45.26 -1.35
CA LEU A 5 51.24 -43.82 -1.57
C LEU A 5 50.95 -43.43 -3.02
N LYS A 6 51.33 -44.26 -4.01
CA LYS A 6 50.93 -44.05 -5.42
C LYS A 6 49.41 -44.03 -5.57
N VAL A 7 48.69 -45.02 -5.02
CA VAL A 7 47.22 -45.09 -5.07
C VAL A 7 46.61 -43.84 -4.41
N SER A 8 47.11 -43.41 -3.25
CA SER A 8 46.63 -42.20 -2.56
C SER A 8 46.78 -40.93 -3.41
N ASN A 9 47.91 -40.78 -4.11
CA ASN A 9 48.13 -39.64 -5.01
C ASN A 9 47.26 -39.73 -6.28
N LEU A 10 47.13 -40.93 -6.86
CA LEU A 10 46.29 -41.17 -8.04
C LEU A 10 44.81 -40.92 -7.77
N LYS A 11 44.30 -41.24 -6.56
CA LYS A 11 42.94 -40.88 -6.14
C LYS A 11 42.69 -39.38 -6.23
N LYS A 12 43.56 -38.57 -5.62
CA LYS A 12 43.47 -37.10 -5.66
C LYS A 12 43.52 -36.52 -7.07
N ILE A 13 44.37 -37.10 -7.94
CA ILE A 13 44.46 -36.68 -9.34
C ILE A 13 43.16 -36.99 -10.08
N VAL A 14 42.61 -38.20 -9.92
CA VAL A 14 41.34 -38.59 -10.53
C VAL A 14 40.17 -37.77 -9.98
N GLU A 15 40.13 -37.52 -8.67
CA GLU A 15 39.12 -36.68 -8.03
C GLU A 15 39.14 -35.25 -8.61
N ALA A 16 40.30 -34.58 -8.61
CA ALA A 16 40.43 -33.23 -9.18
C ALA A 16 40.14 -33.15 -10.71
N ILE A 17 40.37 -34.24 -11.46
CA ILE A 17 39.95 -34.32 -12.87
C ILE A 17 38.43 -34.43 -12.98
N MET A 18 37.79 -35.31 -12.19
CA MET A 18 36.34 -35.49 -12.20
C MET A 18 35.61 -34.19 -11.80
N ASP A 19 36.14 -33.50 -10.78
CA ASP A 19 35.64 -32.19 -10.33
C ASP A 19 35.76 -31.16 -11.47
N TYR A 20 36.90 -31.08 -12.16
CA TYR A 20 37.10 -30.19 -13.31
C TYR A 20 36.15 -30.48 -14.48
N TYR A 21 35.90 -31.76 -14.80
CA TYR A 21 34.92 -32.13 -15.82
C TYR A 21 33.49 -31.70 -15.43
N GLN A 22 33.12 -31.88 -14.16
CA GLN A 22 31.80 -31.48 -13.67
C GLN A 22 31.62 -29.96 -13.63
N GLU A 23 32.61 -29.20 -13.17
CA GLU A 23 32.57 -27.73 -13.11
C GLU A 23 32.64 -27.07 -14.48
N CYS A 24 33.55 -27.52 -15.37
CA CYS A 24 33.81 -26.83 -16.63
C CYS A 24 32.93 -27.31 -17.80
N PHE A 25 32.42 -28.54 -17.77
CA PHE A 25 31.60 -29.10 -18.86
C PHE A 25 30.16 -29.42 -18.45
N ASN A 26 29.78 -29.21 -17.17
CA ASN A 26 28.46 -29.50 -16.62
C ASN A 26 28.01 -30.98 -16.77
N GLN A 27 28.96 -31.88 -17.04
CA GLN A 27 28.72 -33.30 -17.29
C GLN A 27 29.28 -34.15 -16.15
N PRO A 28 28.44 -34.84 -15.36
CA PRO A 28 28.93 -35.84 -14.41
C PRO A 28 29.43 -37.07 -15.18
N LEU A 29 30.71 -37.41 -15.03
CA LEU A 29 31.31 -38.63 -15.55
C LEU A 29 30.72 -39.87 -14.83
N SER A 30 29.55 -40.30 -15.30
CA SER A 30 28.64 -41.26 -14.63
C SER A 30 29.15 -42.71 -14.60
N GLU A 31 30.13 -42.97 -13.72
CA GLU A 31 30.78 -44.26 -13.38
C GLU A 31 31.47 -45.04 -14.53
N PHE A 32 31.06 -44.86 -15.79
CA PHE A 32 31.57 -45.56 -16.97
C PHE A 32 32.88 -44.98 -17.55
N GLY A 33 33.85 -44.68 -16.68
CA GLY A 33 35.15 -44.15 -17.13
C GLY A 33 36.20 -43.87 -16.06
N LYS A 34 35.86 -43.98 -14.76
CA LYS A 34 36.81 -43.69 -13.68
C LYS A 34 37.93 -44.76 -13.65
N PRO A 35 39.21 -44.40 -13.91
CA PRO A 35 40.29 -45.39 -14.05
C PRO A 35 40.62 -46.05 -12.71
N ASP A 36 40.86 -47.36 -12.70
CA ASP A 36 41.15 -48.08 -11.45
C ASP A 36 42.57 -47.81 -10.95
N VAL A 37 42.68 -46.76 -10.14
CA VAL A 37 43.88 -46.35 -9.40
C VAL A 37 44.56 -47.48 -8.62
N ASN A 38 43.85 -48.53 -8.21
CA ASN A 38 44.43 -49.67 -7.50
C ASN A 38 45.19 -50.60 -8.46
N LYS A 39 44.65 -50.84 -9.67
CA LYS A 39 45.37 -51.57 -10.74
C LYS A 39 46.58 -50.77 -11.22
N ILE A 40 46.43 -49.47 -11.46
CA ILE A 40 47.57 -48.60 -11.84
C ILE A 40 48.65 -48.62 -10.76
N GLY A 41 48.26 -48.42 -9.49
CA GLY A 41 49.22 -48.30 -8.37
C GLY A 41 49.87 -49.61 -7.96
N GLY A 42 49.13 -50.73 -7.98
CA GLY A 42 49.54 -52.03 -7.45
C GLY A 42 49.90 -53.09 -8.50
N GLN A 43 49.33 -53.04 -9.71
CA GLN A 43 49.56 -53.99 -10.80
C GLN A 43 50.27 -53.36 -12.01
N ALA A 44 50.39 -52.03 -12.06
CA ALA A 44 50.94 -51.25 -13.18
C ALA A 44 50.18 -51.47 -14.51
N ASP A 45 48.86 -51.68 -14.43
CA ASP A 45 47.98 -51.86 -15.60
C ASP A 45 48.06 -50.67 -16.57
N THR A 46 48.58 -50.92 -17.77
CA THR A 46 48.74 -49.93 -18.84
C THR A 46 47.41 -49.47 -19.44
N THR A 47 46.35 -50.27 -19.30
CA THR A 47 45.00 -49.98 -19.81
C THR A 47 44.33 -48.89 -18.98
N GLU A 48 44.34 -49.06 -17.64
CA GLU A 48 43.79 -48.06 -16.72
C GLU A 48 44.67 -46.79 -16.68
N LEU A 49 45.99 -46.94 -16.85
CA LEU A 49 46.89 -45.80 -17.02
C LEU A 49 46.59 -45.04 -18.33
N GLY A 50 46.30 -45.76 -19.41
CA GLY A 50 45.84 -45.19 -20.68
C GLY A 50 44.58 -44.35 -20.50
N ARG A 51 43.55 -44.88 -19.83
CA ARG A 51 42.31 -44.14 -19.48
C ARG A 51 42.58 -42.89 -18.66
N LEU A 52 43.49 -42.95 -17.68
CA LEU A 52 43.87 -41.77 -16.89
C LEU A 52 44.53 -40.69 -17.77
N LEU A 53 45.43 -41.08 -18.68
CA LEU A 53 46.07 -40.17 -19.63
C LEU A 53 45.08 -39.62 -20.66
N GLN A 54 44.10 -40.42 -21.09
CA GLN A 54 43.00 -40.03 -21.97
C GLN A 54 42.13 -38.94 -21.34
N LEU A 55 41.71 -39.09 -20.08
CA LEU A 55 40.99 -38.03 -19.34
C LEU A 55 41.83 -36.74 -19.19
N ILE A 56 43.13 -36.84 -18.94
CA ILE A 56 44.03 -35.67 -18.87
C ILE A 56 44.17 -34.99 -20.24
N LEU A 57 44.24 -35.75 -21.33
CA LEU A 57 44.25 -35.26 -22.70
C LEU A 57 42.95 -34.50 -23.02
N GLY A 58 41.79 -35.03 -22.60
CA GLY A 58 40.50 -34.35 -22.71
C GLY A 58 40.48 -33.01 -21.96
N CYS A 59 40.98 -32.93 -20.73
CA CYS A 59 41.17 -31.65 -20.04
C CYS A 59 42.04 -30.68 -20.87
N ALA A 60 43.15 -31.15 -21.43
CA ALA A 60 44.09 -30.31 -22.18
C ALA A 60 43.51 -29.73 -23.47
N VAL A 61 42.73 -30.50 -24.23
CA VAL A 61 42.06 -30.00 -25.46
C VAL A 61 40.77 -29.22 -25.17
N ASN A 62 40.21 -29.31 -23.96
CA ASN A 62 39.00 -28.56 -23.60
C ASN A 62 39.26 -27.25 -22.83
N CYS A 63 40.44 -27.09 -22.20
CA CYS A 63 40.77 -25.92 -21.36
C CYS A 63 40.90 -24.59 -22.12
N ASN A 64 40.98 -23.48 -21.39
CA ASN A 64 41.17 -22.13 -21.93
C ASN A 64 42.42 -21.98 -22.82
N HIS A 65 43.47 -22.78 -22.58
CA HIS A 65 44.72 -22.78 -23.35
C HIS A 65 44.78 -23.89 -24.42
N LYS A 66 43.64 -24.48 -24.80
CA LYS A 66 43.57 -25.63 -25.72
C LYS A 66 44.35 -25.46 -27.03
N GLN A 67 44.42 -24.25 -27.59
CA GLN A 67 45.17 -24.00 -28.82
C GLN A 67 46.68 -24.28 -28.68
N ASP A 68 47.28 -24.05 -27.51
CA ASP A 68 48.69 -24.36 -27.25
C ASP A 68 48.94 -25.87 -27.20
N TYR A 69 47.97 -26.64 -26.67
CA TYR A 69 48.03 -28.09 -26.60
C TYR A 69 47.75 -28.73 -27.97
N ILE A 70 46.74 -28.26 -28.70
CA ILE A 70 46.41 -28.72 -30.06
C ILE A 70 47.58 -28.43 -31.02
N THR A 71 48.18 -27.23 -30.97
CA THR A 71 49.36 -26.89 -31.79
C THR A 71 50.55 -27.80 -31.48
N ARG A 72 50.77 -28.16 -30.21
CA ARG A 72 51.80 -29.16 -29.84
C ARG A 72 51.47 -30.55 -30.37
N ILE A 73 50.21 -31.01 -30.28
CA ILE A 73 49.77 -32.29 -30.86
C ILE A 73 50.03 -32.33 -32.37
N MET A 74 49.70 -31.26 -33.10
CA MET A 74 49.95 -31.13 -34.54
C MET A 74 51.44 -31.08 -34.92
N SER A 75 52.36 -30.94 -33.95
CA SER A 75 53.81 -31.03 -34.15
C SER A 75 54.40 -32.42 -33.87
N LEU A 76 53.59 -33.39 -33.42
CA LEU A 76 54.01 -34.78 -33.21
C LEU A 76 54.00 -35.57 -34.51
N GLU A 77 54.58 -36.78 -34.49
CA GLU A 77 54.52 -37.71 -35.62
C GLU A 77 53.07 -38.11 -35.95
N GLU A 78 52.74 -38.24 -37.23
CA GLU A 78 51.38 -38.56 -37.70
C GLU A 78 50.82 -39.86 -37.09
N SER A 79 51.67 -40.85 -36.79
CA SER A 79 51.30 -42.07 -36.08
C SER A 79 50.74 -41.78 -34.68
N VAL A 80 51.38 -40.87 -33.94
CA VAL A 80 50.97 -40.42 -32.61
C VAL A 80 49.75 -39.49 -32.70
N GLN A 81 49.68 -38.62 -33.71
CA GLN A 81 48.50 -37.77 -33.95
C GLN A 81 47.24 -38.62 -34.15
N ARG A 82 47.30 -39.70 -34.94
CA ARG A 82 46.15 -40.59 -35.16
C ARG A 82 45.69 -41.28 -33.86
N VAL A 83 46.61 -41.73 -33.01
CA VAL A 83 46.27 -42.32 -31.70
C VAL A 83 45.65 -41.29 -30.75
N ILE A 84 46.17 -40.07 -30.73
CA ILE A 84 45.62 -38.97 -29.93
C ILE A 84 44.22 -38.58 -30.43
N MET A 85 44.03 -38.47 -31.74
CA MET A 85 42.73 -38.16 -32.36
C MET A 85 41.70 -39.25 -32.05
N GLN A 86 42.05 -40.53 -32.19
CA GLN A 86 41.18 -41.64 -31.78
C GLN A 86 40.85 -41.57 -30.29
N SER A 87 41.84 -41.28 -29.42
CA SER A 87 41.62 -41.16 -27.97
C SER A 87 40.65 -40.03 -27.60
N ILE A 88 40.62 -38.94 -28.38
CA ILE A 88 39.67 -37.83 -28.23
C ILE A 88 38.29 -38.21 -28.77
N GLN A 89 38.20 -38.83 -29.95
CA GLN A 89 36.94 -39.31 -30.52
C GLN A 89 36.25 -40.36 -29.65
N GLU A 90 37.02 -41.27 -29.04
CA GLU A 90 36.49 -42.24 -28.06
C GLU A 90 35.88 -41.55 -26.85
N LEU A 91 36.50 -40.46 -26.35
CA LEU A 91 35.88 -39.63 -25.31
C LEU A 91 34.59 -38.98 -25.83
N GLU A 92 34.61 -38.30 -26.98
CA GLU A 92 33.43 -37.61 -27.52
C GLU A 92 32.23 -38.55 -27.70
N MET A 93 32.48 -39.78 -28.17
CA MET A 93 31.47 -40.83 -28.32
C MET A 93 30.95 -41.36 -26.97
N LEU A 94 31.81 -41.45 -25.94
CA LEU A 94 31.42 -41.81 -24.57
C LEU A 94 30.60 -40.72 -23.87
N HIS A 95 30.72 -39.44 -24.25
CA HIS A 95 30.01 -38.31 -23.63
C HIS A 95 28.59 -38.05 -24.17
N GLY A 96 28.05 -38.93 -25.04
CA GLY A 96 26.62 -39.03 -25.29
C GLY A 96 25.93 -37.75 -25.79
N HIS A 97 26.34 -37.26 -26.98
CA HIS A 97 25.88 -36.04 -27.66
C HIS A 97 26.39 -34.70 -27.09
N GLY A 98 27.56 -34.28 -27.60
CA GLY A 98 27.65 -32.98 -28.27
C GLY A 98 28.21 -31.80 -27.46
N SER A 99 29.54 -31.68 -27.38
CA SER A 99 30.20 -30.40 -27.06
C SER A 99 31.63 -30.23 -27.60
N PHE A 100 32.01 -30.85 -28.74
CA PHE A 100 33.36 -30.64 -29.31
C PHE A 100 33.47 -30.38 -30.82
N SER A 101 32.40 -30.47 -31.61
CA SER A 101 32.37 -29.99 -33.01
C SER A 101 32.26 -28.45 -33.16
N ALA A 102 32.42 -27.70 -32.07
CA ALA A 102 32.10 -26.27 -31.96
C ALA A 102 33.28 -25.43 -31.42
N SER A 103 34.51 -25.71 -31.85
CA SER A 103 35.70 -24.93 -31.45
C SER A 103 36.81 -24.81 -32.51
N LEU A 104 36.53 -25.24 -33.75
CA LEU A 104 37.30 -24.85 -34.92
C LEU A 104 36.37 -24.16 -35.92
N ASN A 105 36.61 -22.87 -36.15
CA ASN A 105 36.10 -22.02 -37.22
C ASN A 105 34.56 -21.93 -37.38
N LEU A 106 33.96 -20.96 -36.70
CA LEU A 106 32.57 -20.54 -36.95
C LEU A 106 32.35 -20.02 -38.39
N ASP A 107 33.41 -19.56 -39.07
CA ASP A 107 33.40 -19.16 -40.48
C ASP A 107 33.38 -20.34 -41.47
N SER A 108 33.69 -21.57 -41.05
CA SER A 108 33.82 -22.71 -41.97
C SER A 108 32.51 -23.49 -42.20
N LEU A 109 31.43 -23.18 -41.46
CA LEU A 109 30.15 -23.89 -41.60
C LEU A 109 29.55 -23.80 -43.03
N PRO A 110 29.55 -22.62 -43.71
CA PRO A 110 29.08 -22.52 -45.10
C PRO A 110 29.95 -23.32 -46.07
N GLN A 111 31.28 -23.29 -45.89
CA GLN A 111 32.21 -24.04 -46.75
C GLN A 111 32.05 -25.56 -46.59
N MET A 112 31.78 -26.06 -45.38
CA MET A 112 31.54 -27.48 -45.17
C MET A 112 30.20 -27.93 -45.77
N GLN A 113 29.15 -27.12 -45.67
CA GLN A 113 27.87 -27.38 -46.35
C GLN A 113 28.03 -27.34 -47.88
N GLN A 114 28.79 -26.37 -48.40
CA GLN A 114 29.08 -26.24 -49.82
C GLN A 114 29.88 -27.44 -50.35
N LEU A 115 30.92 -27.89 -49.63
CA LEU A 115 31.71 -29.07 -50.01
C LEU A 115 30.90 -30.37 -49.95
N LEU A 116 29.96 -30.51 -49.01
CA LEU A 116 29.04 -31.65 -48.96
C LEU A 116 28.05 -31.63 -50.13
N ALA A 117 27.52 -30.47 -50.52
CA ALA A 117 26.68 -30.33 -51.71
C ALA A 117 27.47 -30.57 -53.02
N GLU A 118 28.74 -30.17 -53.06
CA GLU A 118 29.66 -30.41 -54.19
C GLU A 118 30.01 -31.91 -54.32
N LEU A 119 30.27 -32.60 -53.21
CA LEU A 119 30.42 -34.06 -53.19
C LEU A 119 29.12 -34.79 -53.58
N GLN A 120 27.96 -34.28 -53.17
CA GLN A 120 26.67 -34.86 -53.55
C GLN A 120 26.41 -34.70 -55.05
N THR A 121 26.60 -33.50 -55.61
CA THR A 121 26.42 -33.27 -57.06
C THR A 121 27.43 -34.03 -57.92
N ILE A 122 28.68 -34.22 -57.46
CA ILE A 122 29.66 -35.12 -58.10
C ILE A 122 29.18 -36.58 -58.05
N THR A 123 28.56 -37.01 -56.95
CA THR A 123 28.01 -38.36 -56.79
C THR A 123 26.82 -38.59 -57.73
N GLU A 124 25.89 -37.64 -57.80
CA GLU A 124 24.74 -37.66 -58.71
C GLU A 124 25.17 -37.64 -60.19
N ALA A 125 26.17 -36.82 -60.53
CA ALA A 125 26.73 -36.77 -61.89
C ALA A 125 27.44 -38.08 -62.29
N ARG A 126 28.17 -38.72 -61.36
CA ARG A 126 28.75 -40.06 -61.57
C ARG A 126 27.67 -41.09 -61.88
N ASP A 127 26.58 -41.08 -61.12
CA ASP A 127 25.52 -42.09 -61.25
C ASP A 127 24.66 -41.88 -62.51
N GLN A 128 24.44 -40.63 -62.92
CA GLN A 128 23.85 -40.30 -64.23
C GLN A 128 24.74 -40.77 -65.39
N MET A 129 26.07 -40.61 -65.30
CA MET A 129 26.99 -41.16 -66.30
C MET A 129 26.99 -42.69 -66.32
N GLY A 130 26.88 -43.33 -65.15
CA GLY A 130 26.71 -44.79 -65.05
C GLY A 130 25.42 -45.30 -65.73
N GLN A 131 24.29 -44.62 -65.51
CA GLN A 131 23.03 -44.91 -66.21
C GLN A 131 23.18 -44.74 -67.73
N ARG A 132 23.79 -43.63 -68.18
CA ARG A 132 23.98 -43.36 -69.62
C ARG A 132 24.90 -44.38 -70.30
N CYS A 133 25.89 -44.93 -69.61
CA CYS A 133 26.68 -46.05 -70.14
C CYS A 133 25.83 -47.31 -70.33
N LEU A 134 24.99 -47.67 -69.35
CA LEU A 134 24.09 -48.83 -69.46
C LEU A 134 23.05 -48.66 -70.59
N GLU A 135 22.51 -47.45 -70.78
CA GLU A 135 21.63 -47.12 -71.90
C GLU A 135 22.32 -47.29 -73.26
N LEU A 136 23.57 -46.82 -73.37
CA LEU A 136 24.38 -46.95 -74.60
C LEU A 136 24.76 -48.41 -74.88
N ASP A 137 25.14 -49.19 -73.87
CA ASP A 137 25.43 -50.62 -74.02
C ASP A 137 24.18 -51.39 -74.49
N MET A 138 23.00 -51.08 -73.92
CA MET A 138 21.72 -51.66 -74.36
C MET A 138 21.37 -51.26 -75.80
N GLN A 139 21.57 -49.99 -76.18
CA GLN A 139 21.34 -49.52 -77.55
C GLN A 139 22.31 -50.18 -78.55
N VAL A 140 23.58 -50.36 -78.18
CA VAL A 140 24.58 -51.08 -78.97
C VAL A 140 24.21 -52.55 -79.12
N SER A 141 23.65 -53.18 -78.08
CA SER A 141 23.16 -54.57 -78.14
C SER A 141 21.99 -54.72 -79.12
N LEU A 142 20.99 -53.84 -79.06
CA LEU A 142 19.86 -53.82 -79.99
C LEU A 142 20.31 -53.59 -81.45
N LEU A 143 21.22 -52.63 -81.68
CA LEU A 143 21.77 -52.37 -83.01
C LEU A 143 22.62 -53.53 -83.55
N GLN A 144 23.19 -54.39 -82.69
CA GLN A 144 23.85 -55.62 -83.11
C GLN A 144 22.85 -56.70 -83.52
N GLU A 145 21.71 -56.82 -82.82
CA GLU A 145 20.63 -57.74 -83.16
C GLU A 145 19.92 -57.35 -84.48
N GLU A 146 19.58 -56.06 -84.66
CA GLU A 146 19.06 -55.53 -85.93
C GLU A 146 20.04 -55.74 -87.09
N LYS A 147 21.34 -55.51 -86.85
CA LYS A 147 22.37 -55.77 -87.86
C LYS A 147 22.47 -57.26 -88.22
N ALA A 148 22.27 -58.16 -87.27
CA ALA A 148 22.27 -59.60 -87.52
C ALA A 148 21.04 -60.02 -88.36
N SER A 149 19.83 -59.56 -88.00
CA SER A 149 18.61 -59.87 -88.72
C SER A 149 18.61 -59.31 -90.15
N LEU A 150 19.10 -58.08 -90.36
CA LEU A 150 19.27 -57.48 -91.70
C LEU A 150 20.32 -58.21 -92.56
N LEU A 151 21.35 -58.80 -91.96
CA LEU A 151 22.32 -59.64 -92.69
C LEU A 151 21.71 -60.98 -93.11
N GLU A 152 20.87 -61.58 -92.27
CA GLU A 152 20.15 -62.82 -92.59
C GLU A 152 19.04 -62.59 -93.64
N GLU A 153 18.27 -61.51 -93.53
CA GLU A 153 17.31 -61.13 -94.56
C GLU A 153 17.99 -60.81 -95.89
N LYS A 154 19.09 -60.04 -95.88
CA LYS A 154 19.90 -59.80 -97.09
C LYS A 154 20.36 -61.11 -97.73
N LYS A 155 20.83 -62.08 -96.93
CA LYS A 155 21.24 -63.40 -97.42
C LYS A 155 20.06 -64.12 -98.08
N ARG A 156 18.92 -64.20 -97.39
CA ARG A 156 17.68 -64.83 -97.88
C ARG A 156 17.12 -64.17 -99.14
N LEU A 157 17.24 -62.85 -99.27
CA LEU A 157 16.87 -62.12 -100.49
C LEU A 157 17.85 -62.37 -101.64
N THR A 158 19.15 -62.50 -101.35
CA THR A 158 20.17 -62.86 -102.35
C THR A 158 19.95 -64.28 -102.88
N GLU A 159 19.65 -65.23 -101.99
CA GLU A 159 19.30 -66.62 -102.34
C GLU A 159 18.04 -66.67 -103.23
N ARG A 160 16.95 -65.98 -102.83
CA ARG A 160 15.73 -65.88 -103.66
C ARG A 160 15.94 -65.19 -105.01
N LEU A 161 16.88 -64.25 -105.10
CA LEU A 161 17.22 -63.58 -106.37
C LEU A 161 17.98 -64.51 -107.32
N GLN A 162 18.79 -65.43 -106.79
CA GLN A 162 19.45 -66.48 -107.59
C GLN A 162 18.49 -67.59 -108.05
N GLU A 163 17.43 -67.87 -107.30
CA GLU A 163 16.37 -68.82 -107.71
C GLU A 163 15.37 -68.24 -108.74
N SER A 164 15.35 -66.91 -108.92
CA SER A 164 14.34 -66.21 -109.73
C SER A 164 14.77 -65.95 -111.20
N VAL A 165 15.60 -66.81 -111.79
CA VAL A 165 16.08 -66.69 -113.18
C VAL A 165 15.70 -67.93 -113.99
N ASP A 166 14.43 -68.04 -114.39
CA ASP A 166 14.03 -68.65 -115.67
C ASP A 166 12.56 -68.38 -116.04
N ASP A 167 12.25 -68.55 -117.34
CA ASP A 167 10.94 -68.62 -118.00
C ASP A 167 9.86 -67.50 -117.77
N PRO A 168 9.76 -66.52 -118.70
CA PRO A 168 8.52 -65.80 -118.95
C PRO A 168 7.59 -66.55 -119.94
N ILE A 169 6.34 -66.06 -120.11
CA ILE A 169 5.36 -66.44 -121.15
C ILE A 169 4.49 -67.69 -120.86
N LYS A 170 3.48 -67.53 -119.99
CA LYS A 170 2.04 -67.92 -120.19
C LYS A 170 1.20 -67.47 -118.99
N GLY A 171 0.01 -66.87 -119.22
CA GLY A 171 -0.94 -66.59 -118.12
C GLY A 171 -1.75 -65.28 -118.16
N THR A 172 -1.78 -64.54 -119.27
CA THR A 172 -2.34 -63.16 -119.37
C THR A 172 -3.78 -62.96 -118.86
N GLY A 173 -4.63 -63.99 -118.82
CA GLY A 173 -5.96 -63.92 -118.20
C GLY A 173 -5.98 -64.14 -116.69
N GLN A 174 -5.09 -64.97 -116.17
CA GLN A 174 -4.97 -65.29 -114.75
C GLN A 174 -4.21 -64.18 -114.01
N PHE A 175 -3.13 -63.67 -114.62
CA PHE A 175 -2.44 -62.47 -114.15
C PHE A 175 -3.37 -61.24 -114.11
N ARG A 176 -4.33 -61.08 -115.03
CA ARG A 176 -5.33 -59.99 -114.94
C ARG A 176 -6.17 -60.08 -113.66
N ARG A 177 -6.63 -61.26 -113.25
CA ARG A 177 -7.40 -61.42 -112.00
C ARG A 177 -6.52 -61.19 -110.76
N GLN A 178 -5.26 -61.64 -110.78
CA GLN A 178 -4.29 -61.32 -109.73
C GLN A 178 -4.02 -59.81 -109.64
N ILE A 179 -3.82 -59.13 -110.76
CA ILE A 179 -3.63 -57.66 -110.81
C ILE A 179 -4.84 -56.93 -110.25
N GLU A 180 -6.06 -57.33 -110.58
CA GLU A 180 -7.27 -56.69 -110.03
C GLU A 180 -7.48 -57.00 -108.53
N SER A 181 -7.21 -58.23 -108.09
CA SER A 181 -7.22 -58.57 -106.66
C SER A 181 -6.16 -57.78 -105.88
N LEU A 182 -4.95 -57.63 -106.43
CA LEU A 182 -3.87 -56.87 -105.82
C LEU A 182 -4.17 -55.36 -105.80
N LYS A 183 -4.87 -54.81 -106.81
CA LYS A 183 -5.36 -53.42 -106.76
C LYS A 183 -6.39 -53.21 -105.65
N GLU A 184 -7.34 -54.14 -105.49
CA GLU A 184 -8.31 -54.07 -104.40
C GLU A 184 -7.64 -54.18 -103.02
N GLU A 185 -6.63 -55.04 -102.89
CA GLU A 185 -5.86 -55.23 -101.67
C GLU A 185 -5.00 -54.00 -101.37
N ILE A 186 -4.31 -53.43 -102.38
CA ILE A 186 -3.62 -52.14 -102.28
C ILE A 186 -4.60 -51.06 -101.82
N PHE A 187 -5.75 -50.87 -102.47
CA PHE A 187 -6.71 -49.83 -102.08
C PHE A 187 -7.21 -49.97 -100.63
N LYS A 188 -7.46 -51.22 -100.17
CA LYS A 188 -7.82 -51.50 -98.76
C LYS A 188 -6.66 -51.18 -97.81
N LEU A 189 -5.43 -51.54 -98.18
CA LEU A 189 -4.22 -51.22 -97.41
C LEU A 189 -3.97 -49.72 -97.35
N GLU A 190 -4.11 -48.99 -98.46
CA GLU A 190 -3.99 -47.53 -98.53
C GLU A 190 -5.04 -46.82 -97.67
N THR A 191 -6.29 -47.27 -97.72
CA THR A 191 -7.35 -46.74 -96.85
C THR A 191 -6.99 -46.96 -95.38
N SER A 192 -6.60 -48.19 -95.01
CA SER A 192 -6.23 -48.50 -93.62
C SER A 192 -4.97 -47.77 -93.14
N ARG A 193 -3.99 -47.55 -94.02
CA ARG A 193 -2.78 -46.75 -93.78
C ARG A 193 -3.17 -45.32 -93.41
N ASP A 194 -4.12 -44.74 -94.15
CA ASP A 194 -4.54 -43.35 -93.95
C ASP A 194 -5.41 -43.22 -92.69
N ASP A 195 -6.25 -44.22 -92.36
CA ASP A 195 -6.93 -44.32 -91.06
C ASP A 195 -5.95 -44.41 -89.88
N TYR A 196 -4.93 -45.28 -89.97
CA TYR A 196 -3.89 -45.40 -88.93
C TYR A 196 -3.05 -44.14 -88.82
N ARG A 197 -2.72 -43.49 -89.93
CA ARG A 197 -2.02 -42.20 -89.95
C ARG A 197 -2.85 -41.11 -89.26
N LEU A 198 -4.14 -40.99 -89.57
CA LEU A 198 -5.02 -40.03 -88.92
C LEU A 198 -5.11 -40.29 -87.40
N LYS A 199 -5.14 -41.56 -86.99
CA LYS A 199 -5.13 -41.95 -85.58
C LYS A 199 -3.82 -41.59 -84.88
N LEU A 200 -2.66 -41.78 -85.52
CA LEU A 200 -1.37 -41.30 -85.01
C LEU A 200 -1.36 -39.77 -84.88
N GLU A 201 -1.78 -39.03 -85.91
CA GLU A 201 -1.89 -37.57 -85.87
C GLU A 201 -2.89 -37.05 -84.80
N MET A 202 -3.81 -37.88 -84.31
CA MET A 202 -4.64 -37.56 -83.14
C MET A 202 -3.92 -37.87 -81.83
N GLN A 203 -3.30 -39.04 -81.70
CA GLN A 203 -2.57 -39.44 -80.49
C GLN A 203 -1.34 -38.55 -80.22
N GLU A 204 -0.66 -38.04 -81.26
CA GLU A 204 0.40 -37.04 -81.14
C GLU A 204 -0.12 -35.70 -80.56
N LYS A 205 -1.33 -35.27 -80.94
CA LYS A 205 -1.96 -34.06 -80.39
C LYS A 205 -2.38 -34.28 -78.93
N GLU A 206 -2.96 -35.43 -78.60
CA GLU A 206 -3.30 -35.80 -77.23
C GLU A 206 -2.04 -35.86 -76.34
N MET A 207 -0.94 -36.43 -76.83
CA MET A 207 0.38 -36.42 -76.17
C MET A 207 0.87 -34.99 -75.89
N VAL A 208 0.88 -34.10 -76.89
CA VAL A 208 1.34 -32.71 -76.72
C VAL A 208 0.43 -31.93 -75.75
N GLU A 209 -0.88 -32.14 -75.81
CA GLU A 209 -1.81 -31.56 -74.85
C GLU A 209 -1.58 -32.05 -73.41
N LEU A 210 -1.33 -33.35 -73.22
CA LEU A 210 -1.04 -33.94 -71.91
C LEU A 210 0.33 -33.47 -71.37
N GLN A 211 1.33 -33.33 -72.25
CA GLN A 211 2.63 -32.75 -71.90
C GLN A 211 2.48 -31.31 -71.40
N SER A 212 1.75 -30.46 -72.15
CA SER A 212 1.50 -29.07 -71.75
C SER A 212 0.70 -28.95 -70.43
N LYS A 213 -0.24 -29.87 -70.18
CA LYS A 213 -0.98 -29.97 -68.91
C LYS A 213 -0.06 -30.42 -67.75
N LEU A 214 0.88 -31.35 -68.01
CA LEU A 214 1.89 -31.77 -67.04
C LEU A 214 2.81 -30.61 -66.65
N ASP A 215 3.33 -29.87 -67.63
CA ASP A 215 4.23 -28.73 -67.41
C ASP A 215 3.55 -27.62 -66.57
N ALA A 216 2.28 -27.32 -66.86
CA ALA A 216 1.49 -26.34 -66.09
C ALA A 216 1.19 -26.82 -64.64
N LEU A 217 0.92 -28.11 -64.45
CA LEU A 217 0.78 -28.71 -63.11
C LEU A 217 2.11 -28.72 -62.35
N GLN A 218 3.24 -28.88 -63.05
CA GLN A 218 4.57 -28.87 -62.46
C GLN A 218 5.02 -27.44 -62.07
N GLN A 219 4.67 -26.42 -62.87
CA GLN A 219 4.84 -25.02 -62.49
C GLN A 219 4.02 -24.66 -61.24
N THR A 220 2.71 -24.93 -61.25
CA THR A 220 1.83 -24.60 -60.12
C THR A 220 2.19 -25.39 -58.85
N ALA A 221 2.71 -26.61 -58.97
CA ALA A 221 3.29 -27.34 -57.84
C ALA A 221 4.60 -26.72 -57.31
N GLY A 222 5.37 -26.02 -58.15
CA GLY A 222 6.53 -25.22 -57.73
C GLY A 222 6.11 -23.96 -56.97
N GLU A 223 5.15 -23.21 -57.51
CA GLU A 223 4.56 -22.02 -56.87
C GLU A 223 3.95 -22.36 -55.49
N ALA A 224 3.25 -23.49 -55.40
CA ALA A 224 2.68 -23.98 -54.14
C ALA A 224 3.73 -24.37 -53.08
N ARG A 225 4.94 -24.78 -53.49
CA ARG A 225 6.07 -25.00 -52.56
C ARG A 225 6.62 -23.68 -52.07
N TYR A 226 6.91 -22.74 -52.98
CA TYR A 226 7.41 -21.41 -52.65
C TYR A 226 6.51 -20.68 -51.65
N LEU A 227 5.20 -20.66 -51.90
CA LEU A 227 4.20 -20.05 -51.00
C LEU A 227 4.11 -20.76 -49.65
N LYS A 228 4.37 -22.08 -49.58
CA LYS A 228 4.44 -22.81 -48.31
C LYS A 228 5.68 -22.39 -47.51
N ASP A 229 6.83 -22.29 -48.18
CA ASP A 229 8.09 -21.90 -47.53
C ASP A 229 8.01 -20.45 -47.01
N GLU A 230 7.39 -19.54 -47.77
CA GLU A 230 7.07 -18.18 -47.31
C GLU A 230 6.12 -18.18 -46.10
N VAL A 231 5.07 -18.99 -46.10
CA VAL A 231 4.16 -19.14 -44.94
C VAL A 231 4.88 -19.70 -43.71
N ASP A 232 5.81 -20.63 -43.86
CA ASP A 232 6.58 -21.20 -42.75
C ASP A 232 7.61 -20.19 -42.19
N ILE A 233 8.20 -19.31 -43.02
CA ILE A 233 8.99 -18.15 -42.58
C ILE A 233 8.12 -17.12 -41.83
N LEU A 234 6.91 -16.84 -42.32
CA LEU A 234 5.95 -15.95 -41.67
C LEU A 234 5.47 -16.49 -40.31
N ARG A 235 5.35 -17.81 -40.16
CA ARG A 235 5.09 -18.47 -38.87
C ARG A 235 6.25 -18.29 -37.89
N GLU A 236 7.49 -18.55 -38.32
CA GLU A 236 8.66 -18.43 -37.44
C GLU A 236 8.92 -16.98 -37.00
N THR A 237 8.59 -16.01 -37.85
CA THR A 237 8.63 -14.58 -37.48
C THR A 237 7.48 -14.16 -36.56
N ALA A 238 6.26 -14.68 -36.74
CA ALA A 238 5.16 -14.46 -35.78
C ALA A 238 5.49 -15.03 -34.38
N ASP A 239 6.09 -16.23 -34.30
CA ASP A 239 6.58 -16.81 -33.05
C ASP A 239 7.65 -15.96 -32.36
N LYS A 240 8.51 -15.27 -33.14
CA LYS A 240 9.48 -14.30 -32.61
C LYS A 240 8.77 -13.06 -32.07
N VAL A 241 7.75 -12.53 -32.75
CA VAL A 241 6.95 -11.41 -32.25
C VAL A 241 6.28 -11.74 -30.91
N VAL A 242 5.60 -12.88 -30.77
CA VAL A 242 4.96 -13.30 -29.51
C VAL A 242 5.96 -13.40 -28.36
N LYS A 243 7.19 -13.89 -28.62
CA LYS A 243 8.28 -13.92 -27.63
C LYS A 243 8.73 -12.52 -27.22
N TYR A 244 8.85 -11.58 -28.16
CA TYR A 244 9.17 -10.18 -27.86
C TYR A 244 8.03 -9.43 -27.15
N GLU A 245 6.77 -9.70 -27.48
CA GLU A 245 5.62 -9.13 -26.75
C GLU A 245 5.63 -9.58 -25.27
N SER A 246 5.93 -10.85 -25.01
CA SER A 246 6.06 -11.39 -23.65
C SER A 246 7.21 -10.73 -22.86
N THR A 247 8.38 -10.51 -23.46
CA THR A 247 9.47 -9.79 -22.79
C THR A 247 9.15 -8.32 -22.59
N ILE A 248 8.50 -7.66 -23.54
CA ILE A 248 8.00 -6.27 -23.41
C ILE A 248 6.98 -6.15 -22.27
N GLN A 249 6.05 -7.11 -22.12
CA GLN A 249 5.13 -7.15 -20.98
C GLN A 249 5.88 -7.32 -19.65
N SER A 250 6.89 -8.20 -19.59
CA SER A 250 7.75 -8.35 -18.41
C SER A 250 8.50 -7.06 -18.05
N TYR A 251 9.02 -6.33 -19.05
CA TYR A 251 9.69 -5.05 -18.82
C TYR A 251 8.72 -3.93 -18.41
N LYS A 252 7.49 -3.89 -18.96
CA LYS A 252 6.44 -2.95 -18.51
C LYS A 252 6.12 -3.14 -17.03
N LYS A 253 5.87 -4.38 -16.60
CA LYS A 253 5.62 -4.69 -15.18
C LYS A 253 6.79 -4.27 -14.27
N LYS A 254 8.04 -4.49 -14.69
CA LYS A 254 9.23 -4.04 -13.94
C LYS A 254 9.36 -2.51 -13.88
N LEU A 255 8.88 -1.78 -14.90
CA LEU A 255 8.84 -0.31 -14.89
C LEU A 255 7.72 0.22 -13.97
N GLU A 256 6.59 -0.49 -13.89
CA GLU A 256 5.52 -0.21 -12.93
C GLU A 256 6.00 -0.44 -11.49
N GLU A 257 6.63 -1.58 -11.20
CA GLU A 257 7.27 -1.92 -9.91
C GLU A 257 8.35 -0.88 -9.52
N LEU A 258 9.18 -0.41 -10.46
CA LEU A 258 10.11 0.70 -10.23
C LEU A 258 9.42 2.05 -9.99
N GLY A 259 8.22 2.25 -10.52
CA GLY A 259 7.36 3.40 -10.26
C GLY A 259 6.76 3.37 -8.85
N ASP A 260 6.37 2.18 -8.37
CA ASP A 260 5.91 1.95 -7.00
C ASP A 260 7.04 2.22 -5.99
N LEU A 261 8.20 1.61 -6.19
CA LEU A 261 9.39 1.82 -5.33
C LEU A 261 9.81 3.30 -5.28
N LYS A 262 9.74 4.04 -6.39
CA LYS A 262 10.01 5.49 -6.40
C LYS A 262 8.97 6.30 -5.61
N ARG A 263 7.71 5.87 -5.57
CA ARG A 263 6.67 6.49 -4.73
C ARG A 263 6.86 6.15 -3.25
N GLU A 264 7.25 4.92 -2.93
CA GLU A 264 7.60 4.53 -1.56
C GLU A 264 8.81 5.31 -1.03
N VAL A 265 9.90 5.41 -1.80
CA VAL A 265 11.09 6.21 -1.45
C VAL A 265 10.69 7.66 -1.14
N LYS A 266 9.91 8.31 -2.00
CA LYS A 266 9.43 9.68 -1.75
C LYS A 266 8.59 9.81 -0.47
N MET A 267 7.75 8.82 -0.15
CA MET A 267 7.01 8.81 1.12
C MET A 267 7.91 8.62 2.34
N LEU A 268 8.99 7.82 2.22
CA LEU A 268 9.97 7.64 3.28
C LEU A 268 10.84 8.89 3.47
N GLU A 269 11.25 9.54 2.38
CA GLU A 269 11.95 10.84 2.40
C GLU A 269 11.10 11.92 3.09
N GLY A 270 9.82 12.04 2.73
CA GLY A 270 8.89 12.99 3.36
C GLY A 270 8.67 12.71 4.86
N LYS A 271 8.50 11.44 5.26
CA LYS A 271 8.43 11.05 6.68
C LYS A 271 9.71 11.39 7.43
N ASN A 272 10.88 11.15 6.83
CA ASN A 272 12.17 11.46 7.43
C ASN A 272 12.36 12.97 7.61
N MET A 273 11.94 13.79 6.64
CA MET A 273 11.92 15.25 6.77
C MET A 273 11.03 15.70 7.94
N SER A 274 9.81 15.15 8.03
CA SER A 274 8.89 15.46 9.14
C SER A 274 9.46 15.07 10.52
N TYR A 275 10.18 13.95 10.63
CA TYR A 275 10.90 13.59 11.86
C TYR A 275 12.07 14.55 12.15
N ILE A 276 12.78 15.05 11.14
CA ILE A 276 13.83 16.07 11.31
C ILE A 276 13.22 17.39 11.82
N GLU A 277 12.12 17.85 11.23
CA GLU A 277 11.39 19.05 11.67
C GLU A 277 10.87 18.92 13.11
N GLN A 278 10.28 17.76 13.45
CA GLN A 278 9.82 17.46 14.81
C GLN A 278 10.97 17.47 15.82
N ASN A 279 12.11 16.84 15.48
CA ASN A 279 13.30 16.87 16.32
C ASN A 279 13.86 18.30 16.49
N MET A 280 13.83 19.12 15.43
CA MET A 280 14.27 20.52 15.50
C MET A 280 13.38 21.37 16.42
N GLU A 281 12.05 21.16 16.46
CA GLU A 281 11.20 21.88 17.43
C GLU A 281 11.38 21.34 18.86
N LEU A 282 11.50 20.02 19.05
CA LEU A 282 11.83 19.44 20.36
C LEU A 282 13.16 19.97 20.91
N GLU A 283 14.17 20.16 20.04
CA GLU A 283 15.42 20.85 20.40
C GLU A 283 15.21 22.32 20.79
N LYS A 284 14.33 23.05 20.10
CA LYS A 284 13.97 24.44 20.45
C LYS A 284 13.26 24.47 21.80
N GLU A 285 12.37 23.54 22.10
CA GLU A 285 11.72 23.40 23.41
C GLU A 285 12.68 23.02 24.52
N LEU A 286 13.63 22.10 24.26
CA LEU A 286 14.68 21.76 25.21
C LEU A 286 15.58 22.97 25.55
N LYS A 287 15.88 23.81 24.54
CA LYS A 287 16.58 25.09 24.74
C LYS A 287 15.76 26.06 25.60
N LYS A 288 14.44 26.22 25.35
CA LYS A 288 13.50 26.99 26.20
C LYS A 288 13.46 26.45 27.65
N SER A 289 13.52 25.14 27.85
CA SER A 289 13.55 24.50 29.18
C SER A 289 14.75 24.94 30.02
N SER A 290 15.92 25.13 29.40
CA SER A 290 17.11 25.64 30.10
C SER A 290 16.97 27.09 30.60
N THR A 291 16.29 27.96 29.84
CA THR A 291 16.02 29.33 30.27
C THR A 291 14.96 29.36 31.38
N TRP A 292 13.90 28.56 31.28
CA TRP A 292 12.90 28.42 32.35
C TRP A 292 13.52 27.93 33.66
N LYS A 293 14.40 26.92 33.61
CA LYS A 293 15.14 26.43 34.79
C LYS A 293 15.96 27.53 35.45
N THR A 294 16.68 28.32 34.65
CA THR A 294 17.47 29.46 35.12
C THR A 294 16.60 30.52 35.80
N GLN A 295 15.44 30.84 35.23
CA GLN A 295 14.49 31.80 35.79
C GLN A 295 13.84 31.28 37.09
N VAL A 296 13.50 29.99 37.16
CA VAL A 296 13.02 29.33 38.39
C VAL A 296 14.06 29.40 39.50
N ASP A 297 15.34 29.20 39.20
CA ASP A 297 16.42 29.31 40.20
C ASP A 297 16.70 30.76 40.63
N VAL A 298 16.37 31.77 39.82
CA VAL A 298 16.31 33.18 40.24
C VAL A 298 15.12 33.43 41.18
N TYR A 299 13.92 32.96 40.84
CA TYR A 299 12.75 33.13 41.70
C TYR A 299 12.92 32.42 43.06
N LYS A 300 13.54 31.24 43.11
CA LYS A 300 13.89 30.58 44.38
C LYS A 300 14.79 31.43 45.27
N LYS A 301 15.78 32.12 44.70
CA LYS A 301 16.66 33.04 45.45
C LYS A 301 15.87 34.23 46.00
N GLN A 302 15.06 34.87 45.16
CA GLN A 302 14.20 35.99 45.59
C GLN A 302 13.22 35.57 46.71
N VAL A 303 12.61 34.39 46.61
CA VAL A 303 11.74 33.84 47.67
C VAL A 303 12.54 33.57 48.96
N ALA A 304 13.76 33.05 48.87
CA ALA A 304 14.62 32.82 50.04
C ALA A 304 15.07 34.14 50.70
N GLU A 305 15.44 35.15 49.91
CA GLU A 305 15.78 36.50 50.38
C GLU A 305 14.59 37.20 51.05
N LEU A 306 13.37 37.04 50.52
CA LEU A 306 12.15 37.55 51.13
C LEU A 306 11.82 36.81 52.44
N HIS A 307 12.00 35.49 52.51
CA HIS A 307 11.87 34.74 53.77
C HIS A 307 12.94 35.17 54.80
N GLN A 308 14.17 35.46 54.38
CA GLN A 308 15.20 35.98 55.29
C GLN A 308 14.76 37.34 55.86
N LYS A 309 14.35 38.30 55.00
CA LYS A 309 13.88 39.62 55.43
C LYS A 309 12.65 39.52 56.35
N PHE A 310 11.69 38.65 56.04
CA PHE A 310 10.53 38.39 56.90
C PHE A 310 10.95 37.84 58.27
N ASN A 311 11.90 36.90 58.31
CA ASN A 311 12.46 36.36 59.56
C ASN A 311 13.33 37.36 60.32
N GLU A 312 13.87 38.37 59.66
CA GLU A 312 14.60 39.48 60.28
C GLU A 312 13.62 40.49 60.90
N GLU A 313 12.57 40.89 60.19
CA GLU A 313 11.53 41.78 60.72
C GLU A 313 10.64 41.12 61.78
N THR A 314 10.41 39.81 61.71
CA THR A 314 9.76 39.09 62.83
C THR A 314 10.60 39.26 64.11
N LYS A 315 11.95 39.19 64.01
CA LYS A 315 12.86 39.42 65.13
C LYS A 315 13.03 40.88 65.53
N THR A 316 12.64 41.87 64.71
CA THR A 316 12.57 43.27 65.13
C THR A 316 11.27 43.50 65.91
N VAL A 317 10.15 42.97 65.42
CA VAL A 317 8.84 42.98 66.10
C VAL A 317 8.91 42.28 67.46
N ASP A 318 9.48 41.07 67.55
CA ASP A 318 9.65 40.33 68.82
C ASP A 318 10.38 41.16 69.90
N LYS A 319 11.45 41.88 69.49
CA LYS A 319 12.22 42.75 70.39
C LYS A 319 11.41 43.97 70.82
N LEU A 320 10.77 44.65 69.88
CA LEU A 320 9.94 45.82 70.15
C LEU A 320 8.72 45.46 71.01
N GLU A 321 8.13 44.27 70.84
CA GLU A 321 7.11 43.74 71.73
C GLU A 321 7.64 43.51 73.14
N PHE A 322 8.83 42.92 73.30
CA PHE A 322 9.45 42.69 74.60
C PHE A 322 9.78 44.02 75.31
N GLU A 323 10.35 44.99 74.59
CA GLU A 323 10.63 46.34 75.10
C GLU A 323 9.33 47.08 75.48
N ASN A 324 8.28 46.98 74.67
CA ASN A 324 6.97 47.56 74.96
C ASN A 324 6.32 46.91 76.21
N LYS A 325 6.36 45.57 76.34
CA LYS A 325 5.90 44.85 77.54
C LYS A 325 6.66 45.31 78.79
N LYS A 326 7.99 45.41 78.73
CA LYS A 326 8.85 45.94 79.80
C LYS A 326 8.51 47.39 80.17
N LEU A 327 8.31 48.27 79.18
CA LEU A 327 7.90 49.67 79.42
C LEU A 327 6.51 49.76 80.03
N GLN A 328 5.56 48.91 79.61
CA GLN A 328 4.23 48.82 80.22
C GLN A 328 4.29 48.34 81.68
N GLU A 329 5.18 47.40 82.01
CA GLU A 329 5.40 46.95 83.38
C GLU A 329 6.00 48.04 84.26
N GLN A 330 6.99 48.79 83.76
CA GLN A 330 7.54 49.98 84.43
C GLN A 330 6.46 51.06 84.64
N LEU A 331 5.62 51.31 83.63
CA LEU A 331 4.49 52.25 83.71
C LEU A 331 3.45 51.78 84.75
N LYS A 332 3.14 50.48 84.81
CA LYS A 332 2.29 49.87 85.85
C LYS A 332 2.92 49.94 87.24
N ALA A 333 4.24 49.86 87.37
CA ALA A 333 4.93 50.04 88.65
C ALA A 333 4.85 51.50 89.13
N LEU A 334 5.22 52.46 88.27
CA LEU A 334 5.15 53.90 88.55
C LEU A 334 3.70 54.38 88.84
N LYS A 335 2.69 53.76 88.22
CA LYS A 335 1.28 54.01 88.56
C LYS A 335 0.94 53.58 89.99
N ARG A 336 1.33 52.36 90.40
CA ARG A 336 1.11 51.89 91.77
C ARG A 336 1.88 52.72 92.80
N GLU A 337 3.12 53.11 92.48
CA GLU A 337 3.91 54.00 93.33
C GLU A 337 3.22 55.38 93.50
N LYS A 338 2.74 55.97 92.40
CA LYS A 338 1.94 57.20 92.43
C LYS A 338 0.62 57.02 93.21
N GLU A 339 -0.05 55.88 93.10
CA GLU A 339 -1.26 55.56 93.85
C GLU A 339 -0.96 55.42 95.36
N CYS A 340 0.14 54.76 95.74
CA CYS A 340 0.61 54.71 97.13
C CYS A 340 0.93 56.12 97.67
N LEU A 341 1.65 56.95 96.92
CA LEU A 341 1.97 58.32 97.30
C LEU A 341 0.73 59.23 97.37
N ILE A 342 -0.31 58.95 96.56
CA ILE A 342 -1.62 59.62 96.66
C ILE A 342 -2.34 59.20 97.94
N ASN A 343 -2.34 57.91 98.27
CA ASN A 343 -2.96 57.38 99.48
C ASN A 343 -2.23 57.89 100.74
N GLU A 344 -0.89 57.88 100.75
CA GLU A 344 -0.07 58.44 101.83
C GLU A 344 -0.34 59.94 102.01
N ARG A 345 -0.35 60.71 100.91
CA ARG A 345 -0.74 62.12 100.91
C ARG A 345 -2.12 62.33 101.51
N ASP A 346 -3.10 61.50 101.16
CA ASP A 346 -4.48 61.69 101.62
C ASP A 346 -4.65 61.23 103.07
N LEU A 347 -4.02 60.16 103.53
CA LEU A 347 -3.91 59.82 104.96
C LEU A 347 -3.22 60.94 105.77
N LEU A 348 -2.20 61.58 105.21
CA LEU A 348 -1.53 62.74 105.82
C LEU A 348 -2.41 64.01 105.80
N LYS A 349 -3.30 64.18 104.82
CA LYS A 349 -4.33 65.23 104.83
C LYS A 349 -5.39 64.93 105.88
N GLU A 350 -5.94 63.73 105.88
CA GLU A 350 -6.96 63.27 106.83
C GLU A 350 -6.43 63.45 108.26
N SER A 351 -5.21 63.00 108.56
CA SER A 351 -4.58 63.24 109.87
C SER A 351 -4.36 64.75 110.16
N ASN A 352 -4.01 65.57 109.16
CA ASN A 352 -3.95 67.03 109.34
C ASN A 352 -5.34 67.66 109.55
N GLU A 353 -6.39 67.09 108.96
CA GLU A 353 -7.78 67.56 109.06
C GLU A 353 -8.43 67.08 110.36
N GLU A 354 -8.10 65.90 110.86
CA GLU A 354 -8.37 65.43 112.22
C GLU A 354 -7.66 66.31 113.26
N LEU A 355 -6.37 66.61 113.08
CA LEU A 355 -5.64 67.53 113.97
C LEU A 355 -6.25 68.93 113.95
N LYS A 356 -6.67 69.44 112.78
CA LYS A 356 -7.45 70.68 112.67
C LYS A 356 -8.83 70.55 113.31
N CYS A 357 -9.51 69.40 113.20
CA CYS A 357 -10.82 69.17 113.81
C CYS A 357 -10.74 69.07 115.33
N CYS A 358 -9.69 68.49 115.89
CA CYS A 358 -9.38 68.54 117.31
C CYS A 358 -9.08 69.98 117.77
N GLN A 359 -8.29 70.74 117.00
CA GLN A 359 -8.08 72.18 117.24
C GLN A 359 -9.36 73.01 117.09
N LEU A 360 -10.30 72.60 116.23
CA LEU A 360 -11.58 73.27 116.01
C LEU A 360 -12.65 72.83 117.00
N GLN A 361 -12.64 71.60 117.54
CA GLN A 361 -13.44 71.21 118.71
C GLN A 361 -12.96 71.95 119.96
N SER A 362 -11.64 72.10 120.12
CA SER A 362 -11.02 72.97 121.13
C SER A 362 -11.39 74.46 120.97
N LYS A 363 -11.95 74.87 119.81
CA LYS A 363 -12.47 76.23 119.54
C LYS A 363 -14.00 76.31 119.38
N ARG A 364 -14.72 75.19 119.26
CA ARG A 364 -16.18 75.11 119.05
C ARG A 364 -16.98 74.90 120.35
N VAL A 365 -16.37 75.20 121.49
CA VAL A 365 -17.13 75.53 122.71
C VAL A 365 -17.83 76.89 122.55
N ASP A 366 -17.31 77.77 121.68
CA ASP A 366 -17.92 79.07 121.37
C ASP A 366 -18.60 79.12 119.98
N THR A 367 -19.88 79.52 119.98
CA THR A 367 -20.56 80.30 118.93
C THR A 367 -20.94 79.64 117.57
N SER A 368 -22.10 78.94 117.57
CA SER A 368 -23.37 79.41 116.93
C SER A 368 -23.66 79.36 115.39
N LEU A 369 -24.62 78.49 115.00
CA LEU A 369 -25.85 78.70 114.15
C LEU A 369 -25.90 78.80 112.58
N VAL A 370 -26.92 78.09 112.00
CA VAL A 370 -27.68 78.18 110.68
C VAL A 370 -26.92 78.19 109.31
N ASP A 371 -27.49 77.90 108.11
CA ASP A 371 -28.85 77.51 107.61
C ASP A 371 -28.83 76.62 106.31
N ALA A 372 -30.00 76.27 105.73
CA ALA A 372 -30.24 75.48 104.48
C ALA A 372 -30.43 76.37 103.19
N SER A 373 -30.83 75.96 101.96
CA SER A 373 -31.84 74.97 101.46
C SER A 373 -31.95 74.95 99.89
N GLN A 374 -32.84 74.11 99.29
CA GLN A 374 -33.34 74.09 97.87
C GLN A 374 -32.31 73.71 96.76
N GLY A 375 -32.61 73.34 95.48
CA GLY A 375 -33.82 73.05 94.66
C GLY A 375 -33.42 73.06 93.14
N ASP A 376 -34.14 72.61 92.08
CA ASP A 376 -35.35 71.78 91.84
C ASP A 376 -35.39 71.30 90.33
N PRO A 377 -36.31 70.42 89.83
CA PRO A 377 -36.13 69.61 88.60
C PRO A 377 -36.97 69.94 87.33
N ILE A 378 -36.58 69.42 86.15
CA ILE A 378 -37.39 69.36 84.89
C ILE A 378 -37.11 68.06 84.10
N THR A 379 -38.12 67.21 83.86
CA THR A 379 -37.93 65.88 83.18
C THR A 379 -39.14 65.42 82.33
N GLU A 380 -39.63 66.22 81.37
CA GLU A 380 -40.78 65.79 80.53
C GLU A 380 -40.75 66.27 79.05
N TYR A 381 -39.61 66.09 78.35
CA TYR A 381 -39.52 66.37 76.90
C TYR A 381 -38.56 65.45 76.11
N ILE A 382 -37.95 64.46 76.76
CA ILE A 382 -36.78 63.75 76.20
C ILE A 382 -37.19 62.54 75.32
N ALA A 383 -38.30 61.86 75.61
CA ALA A 383 -38.72 60.62 74.96
C ALA A 383 -38.89 60.75 73.43
N SER A 384 -39.75 61.66 72.97
CA SER A 384 -40.07 61.84 71.54
C SER A 384 -38.88 62.27 70.68
N THR A 385 -37.82 62.81 71.31
CA THR A 385 -36.59 63.23 70.63
C THR A 385 -35.60 62.07 70.44
N ALA A 386 -35.72 60.99 71.22
CA ALA A 386 -34.86 59.80 71.12
C ALA A 386 -35.25 58.91 69.93
N GLU A 387 -36.55 58.62 69.77
CA GLU A 387 -37.06 57.72 68.72
C GLU A 387 -36.80 58.27 67.31
N LEU A 388 -37.01 59.58 67.11
CA LEU A 388 -36.70 60.26 65.85
C LEU A 388 -35.20 60.25 65.53
N LYS A 389 -34.33 60.39 66.55
CA LYS A 389 -32.88 60.27 66.37
C LYS A 389 -32.46 58.85 66.00
N GLN A 390 -33.01 57.84 66.68
CA GLN A 390 -32.71 56.44 66.39
C GLN A 390 -33.08 56.09 64.95
N LYS A 391 -34.31 56.41 64.52
CA LYS A 391 -34.79 56.09 63.17
C LYS A 391 -34.05 56.85 62.07
N LEU A 392 -33.54 58.06 62.36
CA LEU A 392 -32.65 58.80 61.45
C LEU A 392 -31.26 58.16 61.38
N LEU A 393 -30.74 57.65 62.50
CA LEU A 393 -29.47 56.89 62.56
C LEU A 393 -29.56 55.58 61.76
N ASP A 394 -30.66 54.85 61.91
CA ASP A 394 -30.91 53.58 61.21
C ASP A 394 -31.01 53.83 59.69
N LEU A 395 -31.77 54.84 59.26
CA LEU A 395 -31.87 55.24 57.85
C LEU A 395 -30.55 55.78 57.28
N GLN A 396 -29.70 56.41 58.10
CA GLN A 396 -28.34 56.80 57.69
C GLN A 396 -27.42 55.58 57.52
N GLN A 397 -27.51 54.58 58.38
CA GLN A 397 -26.76 53.33 58.23
C GLN A 397 -27.22 52.53 57.01
N GLU A 398 -28.53 52.47 56.75
CA GLU A 398 -29.10 51.84 55.56
C GLU A 398 -28.67 52.55 54.28
N ASN A 399 -28.76 53.89 54.21
CA ASN A 399 -28.25 54.67 53.08
C ASN A 399 -26.75 54.47 52.85
N LYS A 400 -25.95 54.41 53.93
CA LYS A 400 -24.50 54.17 53.84
C LYS A 400 -24.20 52.77 53.31
N LYS A 401 -24.98 51.75 53.70
CA LYS A 401 -24.83 50.38 53.22
C LYS A 401 -25.27 50.21 51.76
N LEU A 402 -26.36 50.87 51.36
CA LEU A 402 -26.83 50.88 49.97
C LEU A 402 -25.82 51.57 49.04
N ARG A 403 -25.27 52.72 49.44
CA ARG A 403 -24.18 53.37 48.71
C ARG A 403 -22.96 52.48 48.57
N TYR A 404 -22.46 51.89 49.66
CA TYR A 404 -21.30 51.01 49.61
C TYR A 404 -21.49 49.80 48.68
N ASN A 405 -22.68 49.18 48.71
CA ASN A 405 -23.01 48.08 47.79
C ASN A 405 -23.09 48.51 46.32
N GLN A 406 -23.57 49.73 46.05
CA GLN A 406 -23.65 50.27 44.69
C GLN A 406 -22.26 50.68 44.18
N GLU A 407 -21.49 51.43 44.98
CA GLU A 407 -20.10 51.81 44.73
C GLU A 407 -19.24 50.56 44.44
N SER A 408 -19.36 49.49 45.25
CA SER A 408 -18.66 48.21 45.02
C SER A 408 -19.05 47.52 43.71
N SER A 409 -20.31 47.62 43.26
CA SER A 409 -20.75 47.01 41.99
C SER A 409 -20.37 47.86 40.78
N GLU A 410 -20.20 49.17 40.94
CA GLU A 410 -19.73 50.07 39.90
C GLU A 410 -18.19 49.97 39.76
N ASP A 411 -17.45 49.85 40.87
CA ASP A 411 -16.00 49.60 40.89
C ASP A 411 -15.61 48.26 40.23
N GLU A 412 -16.36 47.17 40.48
CA GLU A 412 -16.12 45.88 39.80
C GLU A 412 -16.31 45.99 38.28
N GLN A 413 -17.34 46.71 37.81
CA GLN A 413 -17.58 46.92 36.38
C GLN A 413 -16.54 47.84 35.74
N LEU A 414 -16.12 48.90 36.45
CA LEU A 414 -15.04 49.80 36.02
C LEU A 414 -13.70 49.05 35.92
N SER A 415 -13.39 48.19 36.89
CA SER A 415 -12.19 47.34 36.86
C SER A 415 -12.16 46.39 35.66
N ILE A 416 -13.28 45.71 35.37
CA ILE A 416 -13.41 44.85 34.19
C ILE A 416 -13.27 45.66 32.88
N LEU A 417 -13.90 46.83 32.80
CA LEU A 417 -13.77 47.74 31.65
C LEU A 417 -12.35 48.26 31.47
N GLN A 418 -11.64 48.55 32.56
CA GLN A 418 -10.26 49.02 32.54
C GLN A 418 -9.30 47.92 32.06
N VAL A 419 -9.41 46.69 32.56
CA VAL A 419 -8.62 45.54 32.09
C VAL A 419 -8.90 45.26 30.60
N LEU A 420 -10.15 45.35 30.16
CA LEU A 420 -10.51 45.17 28.75
C LEU A 420 -9.96 46.29 27.86
N LEU A 421 -9.93 47.54 28.35
CA LEU A 421 -9.32 48.67 27.66
C LEU A 421 -7.80 48.53 27.57
N GLU A 422 -7.14 48.06 28.63
CA GLU A 422 -5.70 47.78 28.65
C GLU A 422 -5.32 46.66 27.66
N ASP A 423 -6.11 45.58 27.56
CA ASP A 423 -5.95 44.54 26.52
C ASP A 423 -6.05 45.12 25.10
N LYS A 424 -7.06 45.96 24.83
CA LYS A 424 -7.21 46.57 23.49
C LYS A 424 -6.10 47.58 23.18
N LEU A 425 -5.62 48.34 24.16
CA LEU A 425 -4.48 49.24 24.00
C LEU A 425 -3.18 48.46 23.78
N GLN A 426 -2.98 47.33 24.47
CA GLN A 426 -1.83 46.45 24.28
C GLN A 426 -1.83 45.83 22.87
N GLN A 427 -2.97 45.31 22.40
CA GLN A 427 -3.13 44.76 21.05
C GLN A 427 -2.89 45.83 19.98
N LEU A 428 -3.43 47.04 20.16
CA LEU A 428 -3.23 48.16 19.23
C LEU A 428 -1.77 48.63 19.21
N ASN A 429 -1.10 48.71 20.36
CA ASN A 429 0.31 49.06 20.45
C ASN A 429 1.20 47.98 19.79
N GLN A 430 0.92 46.70 20.02
CA GLN A 430 1.61 45.59 19.34
C GLN A 430 1.46 45.70 17.81
N LYS A 431 0.25 45.98 17.30
CA LYS A 431 0.04 46.20 15.86
C LYS A 431 0.69 47.47 15.33
N GLN A 432 0.82 48.53 16.12
CA GLN A 432 1.65 49.69 15.75
C GLN A 432 3.14 49.36 15.69
N VAL A 433 3.67 48.52 16.59
CA VAL A 433 5.07 48.08 16.57
C VAL A 433 5.34 47.20 15.35
N GLU A 434 4.48 46.21 15.07
CA GLU A 434 4.56 45.38 13.85
C GLU A 434 4.51 46.26 12.59
N ASN A 435 3.58 47.22 12.51
CA ASN A 435 3.48 48.12 11.35
C ASN A 435 4.74 49.01 11.19
N ARG A 436 5.29 49.54 12.30
CA ARG A 436 6.55 50.31 12.26
C ARG A 436 7.73 49.45 11.79
N GLN A 437 7.82 48.19 12.23
CA GLN A 437 8.86 47.25 11.81
C GLN A 437 8.76 46.91 10.31
N LEU A 438 7.55 46.63 9.82
CA LEU A 438 7.31 46.40 8.39
C LEU A 438 7.64 47.63 7.55
N ASN A 439 7.25 48.83 7.99
CA ASN A 439 7.60 50.08 7.30
C ASN A 439 9.12 50.35 7.31
N HIS A 440 9.84 50.04 8.40
CA HIS A 440 11.30 50.09 8.40
C HIS A 440 11.89 49.11 7.39
N ARG A 441 11.42 47.86 7.34
CA ARG A 441 11.95 46.88 6.38
C ARG A 441 11.63 47.24 4.92
N ILE A 442 10.50 47.90 4.66
CA ILE A 442 10.19 48.47 3.34
C ILE A 442 11.20 49.58 3.00
N ILE A 443 11.45 50.54 3.90
CA ILE A 443 12.42 51.63 3.67
C ILE A 443 13.85 51.08 3.48
N GLU A 444 14.24 50.05 4.24
CA GLU A 444 15.51 49.34 4.05
C GLU A 444 15.59 48.70 2.66
N LEU A 445 14.56 47.97 2.22
CA LEU A 445 14.52 47.34 0.90
C LEU A 445 14.47 48.36 -0.25
N GLU A 446 13.77 49.48 -0.08
CA GLU A 446 13.74 50.59 -1.05
C GLU A 446 15.10 51.28 -1.15
N ALA A 447 15.82 51.44 -0.03
CA ALA A 447 17.20 51.93 -0.01
C ALA A 447 18.17 50.91 -0.64
N GLU A 448 18.12 49.63 -0.26
CA GLU A 448 18.90 48.54 -0.86
C GLU A 448 18.71 48.48 -2.39
N LEU A 449 17.46 48.59 -2.88
CA LEU A 449 17.16 48.65 -4.31
C LEU A 449 17.73 49.91 -4.98
N LYS A 450 17.56 51.09 -4.35
CA LYS A 450 18.04 52.34 -4.92
C LYS A 450 19.58 52.36 -5.04
N ASP A 451 20.28 51.96 -3.99
CA ASP A 451 21.74 51.84 -3.96
C ASP A 451 22.29 50.85 -4.98
N MET A 452 21.47 49.86 -5.39
CA MET A 452 21.79 48.89 -6.45
C MET A 452 21.43 49.39 -7.85
N THR A 453 20.55 50.39 -7.99
CA THR A 453 20.26 51.05 -9.29
C THR A 453 21.20 52.22 -9.60
N GLU A 454 21.76 52.90 -8.59
CA GLU A 454 22.73 53.99 -8.81
C GLU A 454 24.15 53.49 -9.11
N LYS A 455 24.41 52.17 -8.98
CA LYS A 455 25.65 51.49 -9.39
C LYS A 455 25.44 50.90 -10.80
N GLY A 456 25.99 51.58 -11.81
CA GLY A 456 25.55 51.49 -13.21
C GLY A 456 25.70 50.16 -13.96
N ASP A 457 24.87 50.03 -15.00
CA ASP A 457 24.80 49.07 -16.12
C ASP A 457 25.00 47.57 -15.86
N ASP A 458 26.13 47.12 -15.30
CA ASP A 458 26.34 45.70 -14.95
C ASP A 458 25.28 45.21 -13.94
N GLY A 459 24.87 46.10 -13.02
CA GLY A 459 23.79 45.86 -12.08
C GLY A 459 22.43 45.61 -12.75
N VAL A 460 22.16 46.24 -13.90
CA VAL A 460 20.86 46.14 -14.61
C VAL A 460 20.64 44.72 -15.14
N SER A 461 21.69 44.07 -15.65
CA SER A 461 21.61 42.68 -16.13
C SER A 461 21.40 41.68 -15.00
N ALA A 462 22.09 41.87 -13.86
CA ALA A 462 21.89 41.05 -12.66
C ALA A 462 20.49 41.25 -12.05
N LEU A 463 20.01 42.49 -11.96
CA LEU A 463 18.66 42.82 -11.51
C LEU A 463 17.59 42.21 -12.44
N LYS A 464 17.77 42.27 -13.75
CA LYS A 464 16.85 41.67 -14.73
C LYS A 464 16.74 40.15 -14.55
N ASN A 465 17.87 39.46 -14.35
CA ASN A 465 17.88 38.02 -14.07
C ASN A 465 17.22 37.72 -12.72
N ASN A 466 17.53 38.48 -11.66
CA ASN A 466 16.89 38.32 -10.34
C ASN A 466 15.37 38.59 -10.39
N VAL A 467 14.90 39.55 -11.19
CA VAL A 467 13.48 39.81 -11.40
C VAL A 467 12.80 38.66 -12.14
N ILE A 468 13.43 38.07 -13.15
CA ILE A 468 12.92 36.86 -13.82
C ILE A 468 12.86 35.70 -12.82
N ASP A 469 13.90 35.51 -12.00
CA ASP A 469 13.95 34.47 -10.97
C ASP A 469 12.88 34.65 -9.88
N LEU A 470 12.59 35.89 -9.48
CA LEU A 470 11.52 36.22 -8.54
C LEU A 470 10.13 36.08 -9.17
N GLN A 471 9.97 36.40 -10.47
CA GLN A 471 8.74 36.14 -11.22
C GLN A 471 8.49 34.63 -11.35
N ASN A 472 9.51 33.84 -11.64
CA ASN A 472 9.43 32.37 -11.68
C ASN A 472 9.07 31.79 -10.31
N LYS A 473 9.72 32.25 -9.22
CA LYS A 473 9.39 31.83 -7.84
C LYS A 473 7.95 32.20 -7.45
N LEU A 474 7.51 33.42 -7.77
CA LEU A 474 6.12 33.87 -7.55
C LEU A 474 5.11 33.09 -8.38
N GLN A 475 5.47 32.67 -9.59
CA GLN A 475 4.62 31.83 -10.44
C GLN A 475 4.48 30.41 -9.87
N VAL A 476 5.59 29.79 -9.45
CA VAL A 476 5.58 28.49 -8.76
C VAL A 476 4.80 28.57 -7.44
N GLU A 477 4.93 29.65 -6.66
CA GLU A 477 4.17 29.82 -5.42
C GLU A 477 2.65 29.99 -5.69
N LYS A 478 2.27 30.66 -6.79
CA LYS A 478 0.86 30.74 -7.22
C LYS A 478 0.31 29.38 -7.66
N GLU A 479 1.10 28.59 -8.39
CA GLU A 479 0.72 27.26 -8.86
C GLU A 479 0.60 26.28 -7.68
N GLN A 480 1.49 26.35 -6.69
CA GLN A 480 1.38 25.62 -5.43
C GLN A 480 0.12 26.03 -4.65
N ARG A 481 -0.09 27.33 -4.41
CA ARG A 481 -1.30 27.83 -3.72
C ARG A 481 -2.60 27.47 -4.46
N ALA A 482 -2.58 27.35 -5.79
CA ALA A 482 -3.74 26.89 -6.56
C ALA A 482 -4.01 25.40 -6.34
N ALA A 483 -2.98 24.56 -6.32
CA ALA A 483 -3.10 23.14 -6.00
C ALA A 483 -3.57 22.91 -4.54
N ASP A 484 -3.05 23.67 -3.58
CA ASP A 484 -3.48 23.64 -2.16
C ASP A 484 -4.98 23.98 -2.01
N ILE A 485 -5.49 24.89 -2.85
CA ILE A 485 -6.91 25.25 -2.90
C ILE A 485 -7.73 24.12 -3.52
N GLU A 486 -7.31 23.54 -4.64
CA GLU A 486 -8.01 22.43 -5.31
C GLU A 486 -8.08 21.17 -4.42
N GLU A 487 -7.00 20.84 -3.70
CA GLU A 487 -7.01 19.77 -2.69
C GLU A 487 -7.99 20.09 -1.55
N ARG A 488 -8.03 21.33 -1.07
CA ARG A 488 -8.96 21.75 -0.01
C ARG A 488 -10.42 21.80 -0.45
N GLU A 489 -10.71 22.13 -1.71
CA GLU A 489 -12.06 22.04 -2.27
C GLU A 489 -12.49 20.57 -2.42
N SER A 490 -11.58 19.68 -2.80
CA SER A 490 -11.80 18.22 -2.84
C SER A 490 -12.07 17.63 -1.45
N GLU A 491 -11.24 17.96 -0.44
CA GLU A 491 -11.50 17.62 0.97
C GLU A 491 -12.91 18.07 1.42
N LEU A 492 -13.28 19.31 1.07
CA LEU A 492 -14.52 19.95 1.47
C LEU A 492 -15.74 19.33 0.75
N LEU A 493 -15.57 18.86 -0.50
CA LEU A 493 -16.57 18.07 -1.22
C LEU A 493 -16.79 16.71 -0.54
N GLY A 494 -15.72 16.00 -0.16
CA GLY A 494 -15.81 14.74 0.59
C GLY A 494 -16.49 14.92 1.95
N LYS A 495 -16.16 15.99 2.67
CA LYS A 495 -16.82 16.36 3.94
C LYS A 495 -18.32 16.66 3.75
N LYS A 496 -18.70 17.34 2.66
CA LYS A 496 -20.12 17.56 2.30
C LYS A 496 -20.86 16.25 2.02
N GLN A 497 -20.26 15.31 1.29
CA GLN A 497 -20.85 13.99 1.03
C GLN A 497 -21.05 13.20 2.33
N MET A 498 -20.06 13.22 3.24
CA MET A 498 -20.18 12.57 4.55
C MET A 498 -21.31 13.16 5.40
N ILE A 499 -21.50 14.49 5.37
CA ILE A 499 -22.62 15.16 6.05
C ILE A 499 -23.98 14.68 5.51
N ILE A 500 -24.12 14.49 4.19
CA ILE A 500 -25.36 13.96 3.59
C ILE A 500 -25.64 12.53 4.08
N ILE A 501 -24.65 11.64 4.06
CA ILE A 501 -24.79 10.24 4.52
C ILE A 501 -25.14 10.16 6.02
N LEU A 502 -24.58 11.06 6.83
CA LEU A 502 -24.92 11.19 8.25
C LEU A 502 -26.36 11.72 8.43
N GLN A 503 -26.78 12.72 7.66
CA GLN A 503 -28.15 13.24 7.69
C GLN A 503 -29.18 12.17 7.30
N GLU A 504 -28.95 11.42 6.22
CA GLU A 504 -29.79 10.27 5.83
C GLU A 504 -29.86 9.21 6.94
N THR A 505 -28.75 8.98 7.64
CA THR A 505 -28.69 8.04 8.76
C THR A 505 -29.45 8.53 9.99
N VAL A 506 -29.42 9.83 10.29
CA VAL A 506 -30.25 10.46 11.33
C VAL A 506 -31.73 10.36 10.96
N ASN A 507 -32.13 10.80 9.77
CA ASN A 507 -33.52 10.76 9.30
C ASN A 507 -34.10 9.32 9.36
N ARG A 508 -33.30 8.31 8.98
CA ARG A 508 -33.67 6.89 9.11
C ARG A 508 -33.88 6.47 10.57
N LYS A 509 -33.03 6.92 11.49
CA LYS A 509 -33.16 6.62 12.93
C LYS A 509 -34.34 7.33 13.57
N GLU A 510 -34.68 8.54 13.11
CA GLU A 510 -35.91 9.24 13.49
C GLU A 510 -37.15 8.46 13.03
N MET A 511 -37.16 7.91 11.80
CA MET A 511 -38.25 7.04 11.34
C MET A 511 -38.36 5.73 12.14
N GLU A 512 -37.24 5.07 12.47
CA GLU A 512 -37.24 3.88 13.33
C GLU A 512 -37.82 4.18 14.73
N LEU A 513 -37.52 5.35 15.29
CA LEU A 513 -38.00 5.80 16.60
C LEU A 513 -39.49 6.19 16.55
N GLN A 514 -39.92 6.91 15.51
CA GLN A 514 -41.34 7.20 15.23
C GLN A 514 -42.16 5.91 15.15
N GLU A 515 -41.65 4.88 14.45
CA GLU A 515 -42.27 3.57 14.39
C GLU A 515 -42.33 2.86 15.76
N ALA A 516 -41.29 3.00 16.60
CA ALA A 516 -41.27 2.44 17.95
C ALA A 516 -42.32 3.11 18.85
N ASP A 517 -42.41 4.44 18.81
CA ASP A 517 -43.41 5.22 19.53
C ASP A 517 -44.83 4.86 19.11
N ASP A 518 -45.10 4.69 17.81
CA ASP A 518 -46.43 4.27 17.32
C ASP A 518 -46.77 2.81 17.69
N LYS A 519 -45.77 1.94 17.83
CA LYS A 519 -45.96 0.59 18.41
C LYS A 519 -46.28 0.69 19.91
N ILE A 520 -45.57 1.54 20.66
CA ILE A 520 -45.82 1.79 22.09
C ILE A 520 -47.22 2.39 22.32
N LYS A 521 -47.65 3.39 21.54
CA LYS A 521 -49.01 3.96 21.59
C LYS A 521 -50.07 2.87 21.42
N LYS A 522 -49.93 2.01 20.40
CA LYS A 522 -50.85 0.87 20.16
C LYS A 522 -50.87 -0.16 21.29
N TYR A 523 -49.76 -0.38 22.00
CA TYR A 523 -49.75 -1.22 23.20
C TYR A 523 -50.44 -0.53 24.39
N ILE A 524 -50.26 0.79 24.56
CA ILE A 524 -50.95 1.58 25.59
C ILE A 524 -52.46 1.62 25.34
N GLU A 525 -52.91 1.75 24.09
CA GLU A 525 -54.34 1.67 23.71
C GLU A 525 -54.93 0.29 24.02
N LYS A 526 -54.26 -0.80 23.61
CA LYS A 526 -54.67 -2.16 23.97
C LYS A 526 -54.73 -2.37 25.48
N ALA A 527 -53.79 -1.82 26.25
CA ALA A 527 -53.81 -1.89 27.71
C ALA A 527 -55.00 -1.13 28.31
N LYS A 528 -55.33 0.06 27.77
CA LYS A 528 -56.53 0.85 28.16
C LYS A 528 -57.82 0.10 27.83
N ASP A 529 -57.92 -0.54 26.67
CA ASP A 529 -59.10 -1.35 26.30
C ASP A 529 -59.23 -2.60 27.17
N VAL A 530 -58.14 -3.30 27.49
CA VAL A 530 -58.16 -4.42 28.45
C VAL A 530 -58.61 -3.93 29.83
N TYR A 531 -58.08 -2.81 30.33
CA TYR A 531 -58.49 -2.22 31.60
C TYR A 531 -59.98 -1.85 31.60
N LYS A 532 -60.45 -1.15 30.57
CA LYS A 532 -61.86 -0.78 30.36
C LYS A 532 -62.79 -1.99 30.28
N ASN A 533 -62.37 -3.09 29.64
CA ASN A 533 -63.12 -4.34 29.58
C ASN A 533 -63.16 -5.08 30.93
N MET A 534 -62.11 -4.97 31.74
CA MET A 534 -62.08 -5.50 33.11
C MET A 534 -62.98 -4.67 34.04
N ASP A 535 -62.92 -3.34 33.96
CA ASP A 535 -63.84 -2.44 34.66
C ASP A 535 -65.30 -2.67 34.23
N GLN A 536 -65.58 -2.87 32.94
CA GLN A 536 -66.93 -3.21 32.48
C GLN A 536 -67.40 -4.57 33.01
N LYS A 537 -66.53 -5.58 33.13
CA LYS A 537 -66.88 -6.82 33.85
C LYS A 537 -67.15 -6.58 35.33
N HIS A 538 -66.45 -5.64 35.96
CA HIS A 538 -66.64 -5.28 37.36
C HIS A 538 -67.91 -4.44 37.61
N ASN A 539 -68.35 -3.66 36.62
CA ASN A 539 -69.56 -2.81 36.65
C ASN A 539 -70.79 -3.43 35.95
N THR A 540 -70.67 -4.60 35.31
CA THR A 540 -71.85 -5.31 34.80
C THR A 540 -72.69 -5.75 36.01
N PRO A 541 -73.97 -5.35 36.14
CA PRO A 541 -74.80 -5.68 37.30
C PRO A 541 -75.14 -7.17 37.27
N ASN A 542 -74.30 -7.99 37.89
CA ASN A 542 -74.26 -9.45 37.76
C ASN A 542 -75.66 -10.08 37.83
N THR A 543 -76.19 -10.42 36.66
CA THR A 543 -77.62 -10.72 36.46
C THR A 543 -78.02 -12.00 37.16
N GLU A 544 -77.14 -13.00 37.18
CA GLU A 544 -77.34 -14.24 37.94
C GLU A 544 -77.41 -13.97 39.43
N LEU A 545 -76.55 -13.09 39.96
CA LEU A 545 -76.61 -12.67 41.37
C LEU A 545 -77.93 -11.98 41.72
N ASN A 546 -78.44 -11.13 40.83
CA ASN A 546 -79.74 -10.48 41.01
C ASN A 546 -80.92 -11.45 40.91
N ILE A 547 -80.87 -12.43 39.99
CA ILE A 547 -81.86 -13.51 39.87
C ILE A 547 -81.85 -14.40 41.13
N LEU A 548 -80.68 -14.82 41.60
CA LEU A 548 -80.50 -15.59 42.83
C LEU A 548 -81.01 -14.81 44.05
N ARG A 549 -80.75 -13.51 44.13
CA ARG A 549 -81.28 -12.63 45.20
C ARG A 549 -82.81 -12.55 45.16
N GLY A 550 -83.39 -12.49 43.96
CA GLY A 550 -84.84 -12.58 43.75
C GLY A 550 -85.41 -13.92 44.24
N GLN A 551 -84.82 -15.05 43.84
CA GLN A 551 -85.22 -16.39 44.27
C GLN A 551 -85.10 -16.60 45.79
N VAL A 552 -84.09 -16.01 46.44
CA VAL A 552 -83.95 -16.01 47.91
C VAL A 552 -85.07 -15.24 48.59
N ILE A 553 -85.43 -14.05 48.08
CA ILE A 553 -86.56 -13.25 48.59
C ILE A 553 -87.89 -14.00 48.39
N GLU A 554 -88.08 -14.66 47.25
CA GLU A 554 -89.28 -15.44 46.94
C GLU A 554 -89.42 -16.68 47.83
N LYS A 555 -88.33 -17.44 48.03
CA LYS A 555 -88.30 -18.54 49.02
C LYS A 555 -88.56 -18.04 50.44
N GLY A 556 -88.04 -16.86 50.81
CA GLY A 556 -88.35 -16.22 52.09
C GLY A 556 -89.85 -15.92 52.28
N LYS A 557 -90.53 -15.42 51.22
CA LYS A 557 -92.00 -15.25 51.25
C LYS A 557 -92.75 -16.57 51.41
N ILE A 558 -92.31 -17.63 50.73
CA ILE A 558 -92.91 -18.97 50.84
C ILE A 558 -92.72 -19.53 52.26
N ILE A 559 -91.53 -19.36 52.86
CA ILE A 559 -91.26 -19.77 54.25
C ILE A 559 -92.20 -19.01 55.20
N ASN A 560 -92.29 -17.68 55.11
CA ASN A 560 -93.22 -16.90 55.94
C ASN A 560 -94.69 -17.33 55.77
N GLN A 561 -95.12 -17.67 54.55
CA GLN A 561 -96.47 -18.22 54.31
C GLN A 561 -96.66 -19.61 54.94
N MET A 562 -95.65 -20.47 54.90
CA MET A 562 -95.69 -21.77 55.60
C MET A 562 -95.68 -21.61 57.11
N GLU A 563 -94.92 -20.66 57.67
CA GLU A 563 -94.93 -20.36 59.10
C GLU A 563 -96.29 -19.80 59.56
N VAL A 564 -96.90 -18.87 58.81
CA VAL A 564 -98.26 -18.38 59.08
C VAL A 564 -99.29 -19.52 58.97
N SER A 565 -99.19 -20.38 57.96
CA SER A 565 -100.06 -21.56 57.80
C SER A 565 -99.87 -22.57 58.93
N TYR A 566 -98.64 -22.78 59.40
CA TYR A 566 -98.30 -23.63 60.54
C TYR A 566 -98.85 -23.05 61.85
N PHE A 567 -98.67 -21.75 62.10
CA PHE A 567 -99.28 -21.04 63.24
C PHE A 567 -100.81 -21.13 63.22
N HIS A 568 -101.43 -20.90 62.06
CA HIS A 568 -102.89 -21.00 61.92
C HIS A 568 -103.38 -22.42 62.18
N LYS A 569 -102.72 -23.46 61.63
CA LYS A 569 -103.00 -24.86 61.95
C LYS A 569 -102.81 -25.18 63.43
N LYS A 570 -101.79 -24.62 64.08
CA LYS A 570 -101.48 -24.82 65.51
C LYS A 570 -102.50 -24.14 66.42
N ILE A 571 -103.04 -22.99 66.02
CA ILE A 571 -104.18 -22.33 66.67
C ILE A 571 -105.45 -23.18 66.50
N VAL A 572 -105.72 -23.71 65.30
CA VAL A 572 -106.87 -24.59 65.06
C VAL A 572 -106.78 -25.90 65.87
N THR A 573 -105.61 -26.55 65.96
CA THR A 573 -105.47 -27.75 66.81
C THR A 573 -105.57 -27.46 68.31
N PHE A 574 -105.16 -26.28 68.78
CA PHE A 574 -105.46 -25.86 70.16
C PHE A 574 -106.95 -25.56 70.37
N GLY A 575 -107.64 -24.97 69.39
CA GLY A 575 -109.08 -24.71 69.46
C GLY A 575 -109.93 -25.98 69.55
N VAL A 576 -109.54 -27.05 68.82
CA VAL A 576 -110.22 -28.35 68.83
C VAL A 576 -110.02 -29.14 70.14
N ILE A 577 -109.12 -28.69 71.04
CA ILE A 577 -108.89 -29.30 72.37
C ILE A 577 -109.77 -28.67 73.46
N CYS A 578 -110.53 -27.61 73.14
CA CYS A 578 -111.36 -26.85 74.10
C CYS A 578 -112.88 -26.88 73.79
N CYS A 579 -113.39 -27.99 73.26
CA CYS A 579 -114.82 -28.30 73.11
C CYS A 579 -115.11 -29.75 73.50
#